data_AF-A0AAV4VDL2-F1
#
_entry.id   AF-A0AAV4VDL2-F1
#
_cell.length_a   1.000
_cell.length_b   1.000
_cell.length_c   1.000
_cell.angle_alpha   90.00
_cell.angle_beta   90.00
_cell.angle_gamma   90.00
#
_symmetry.space_group_name_H-M   'P 1'
#
loop_
_entity.id
_entity.type
_entity.pdbx_description
1 polymer ?
#
loop_
_entity_poly.entity_id
_entity_poly.type
_entity_poly.pdbx_seq_one_letter_code
_entity_poly.pdbx_strand_id
1 'polypeptide(L)'
;MLQIRKLLLIPVFAFIFHTISPSVETGSASCDVEVSRSCPPRPPSSNRISRPSIPYSLDSFNTFVTIFKEAVCSSQSLSRLFDFDNIPATEFSEKLYQVILEALKTLGAEDQIYAATKAVEPITKNFYSVSSELVIQIYVKFVAKYLFTQDILTPYNTIQLALAYVREMERSAMCYQSQQEALSAGFVNFLTSSGLFTVDSALMVCLEYGNEWKLAAQAWQ
;
A
#
# COMPACT_ATOMS: atom_id res chain seq x y z
N MET A 1 -2.92 32.84 17.84
CA MET A 1 -2.93 31.81 18.90
C MET A 1 -3.53 30.56 18.27
N LEU A 2 -2.84 29.57 17.69
CA LEU A 2 -1.58 28.86 17.98
C LEU A 2 -1.40 28.52 19.45
N GLN A 3 -1.64 27.23 19.77
CA GLN A 3 -1.43 26.44 21.00
C GLN A 3 -2.63 25.46 21.09
N ILE A 4 -2.54 24.13 20.97
CA ILE A 4 -1.53 23.16 21.39
C ILE A 4 -1.58 21.88 20.51
N ARG A 5 -0.37 21.51 20.04
CA ARG A 5 0.25 20.19 19.77
C ARG A 5 -0.63 18.92 19.94
N LYS A 6 -0.62 18.02 18.95
CA LYS A 6 0.23 16.80 18.90
C LYS A 6 0.28 16.07 20.25
N LEU A 7 -0.09 14.78 20.25
CA LEU A 7 -0.47 13.89 21.36
C LEU A 7 -2.00 13.76 21.42
N LEU A 8 -2.61 12.91 20.59
CA LEU A 8 -2.77 11.51 20.97
C LEU A 8 -2.80 10.62 19.71
N LEU A 9 -1.62 10.08 19.39
CA LEU A 9 -1.39 8.88 18.60
C LEU A 9 -1.86 7.65 19.43
N ILE A 10 -3.14 7.63 19.82
CA ILE A 10 -3.73 6.64 20.74
C ILE A 10 -5.08 6.24 20.16
N PRO A 11 -5.36 4.99 19.72
CA PRO A 11 -4.51 3.82 19.49
C PRO A 11 -4.95 3.09 18.19
N VAL A 12 -4.76 3.69 17.01
CA VAL A 12 -5.45 3.24 15.77
C VAL A 12 -5.02 1.84 15.27
N PHE A 13 -3.99 1.23 15.86
CA PHE A 13 -3.53 -0.13 15.54
C PHE A 13 -3.61 -1.14 16.69
N ALA A 14 -4.05 -0.76 17.88
CA ALA A 14 -4.07 -1.68 19.03
C ALA A 14 -5.25 -2.67 19.03
N PHE A 15 -6.12 -2.66 18.01
CA PHE A 15 -7.38 -3.41 18.04
C PHE A 15 -7.61 -4.38 16.86
N ILE A 16 -6.68 -4.48 15.91
CA ILE A 16 -6.74 -5.54 14.87
C ILE A 16 -6.22 -6.90 15.43
N PHE A 17 -5.72 -6.95 16.68
CA PHE A 17 -5.29 -8.18 17.34
C PHE A 17 -5.73 -8.28 18.81
N HIS A 18 -7.00 -8.59 19.06
CA HIS A 18 -7.43 -9.10 20.37
C HIS A 18 -7.68 -10.62 20.41
N THR A 19 -6.86 -11.37 19.67
CA THR A 19 -6.49 -12.77 19.96
C THR A 19 -5.01 -12.86 19.57
N ILE A 20 -4.00 -13.08 20.42
CA ILE A 20 -3.76 -14.11 21.44
C ILE A 20 -2.77 -13.53 22.48
N SER A 21 -2.95 -13.87 23.76
CA SER A 21 -2.13 -13.43 24.91
C SER A 21 -0.66 -13.92 24.89
N PRO A 22 0.24 -13.31 25.70
CA PRO A 22 1.68 -13.28 25.48
C PRO A 22 2.43 -14.43 26.17
N SER A 23 3.60 -14.76 25.63
CA SER A 23 4.71 -15.25 26.45
C SER A 23 5.96 -14.45 26.10
N VAL A 24 6.51 -13.92 27.19
CA VAL A 24 7.66 -13.04 27.36
C VAL A 24 8.92 -13.74 26.86
N GLU A 25 9.81 -12.99 26.19
CA GLU A 25 11.21 -12.90 26.63
C GLU A 25 11.93 -11.69 26.02
N THR A 26 12.57 -10.99 26.95
CA THR A 26 13.37 -9.77 26.85
C THR A 26 14.70 -9.99 26.17
N GLY A 27 15.16 -9.02 25.37
CA GLY A 27 16.52 -9.01 24.85
C GLY A 27 16.91 -7.65 24.28
N SER A 28 17.40 -6.76 25.13
CA SER A 28 18.01 -5.48 24.78
C SER A 28 19.33 -5.67 24.04
N ALA A 29 19.59 -4.86 23.00
CA ALA A 29 20.96 -4.48 22.65
C ALA A 29 20.95 -3.13 21.92
N SER A 30 21.41 -2.12 22.66
CA SER A 30 21.90 -0.83 22.18
C SER A 30 23.20 -1.01 21.40
N CYS A 31 23.42 -0.21 20.36
CA CYS A 31 24.75 0.17 19.88
C CYS A 31 24.69 1.58 19.27
N ASP A 32 25.05 2.57 20.09
CA ASP A 32 25.51 3.88 19.67
C ASP A 32 26.86 3.78 18.95
N VAL A 33 27.02 4.48 17.82
CA VAL A 33 28.33 4.98 17.36
C VAL A 33 28.12 6.36 16.70
N GLU A 34 28.47 7.42 17.42
CA GLU A 34 28.80 8.74 16.87
C GLU A 34 30.20 8.71 16.25
N VAL A 35 30.37 9.22 15.02
CA VAL A 35 31.62 9.90 14.60
C VAL A 35 31.28 11.10 13.71
N SER A 36 32.00 12.19 13.99
CA SER A 36 31.76 13.59 13.64
C SER A 36 32.55 14.09 12.41
N ARG A 37 32.02 15.14 11.76
CA ARG A 37 32.72 16.21 10.96
C ARG A 37 33.30 15.77 9.59
N SER A 38 33.31 16.54 8.48
CA SER A 38 33.15 17.97 8.18
C SER A 38 33.13 18.16 6.64
N CYS A 39 32.41 19.16 6.12
CA CYS A 39 32.41 19.55 4.69
C CYS A 39 33.69 20.30 4.27
N PRO A 40 34.08 20.23 2.98
CA PRO A 40 34.82 21.29 2.28
C PRO A 40 34.03 21.89 1.08
N PRO A 41 34.50 23.00 0.47
CA PRO A 41 33.65 24.02 -0.16
C PRO A 41 33.38 23.84 -1.66
N ARG A 42 32.35 24.55 -2.14
CA ARG A 42 31.88 24.67 -3.54
C ARG A 42 32.73 25.65 -4.36
N PRO A 43 32.93 25.39 -5.67
CA PRO A 43 32.95 26.47 -6.67
C PRO A 43 32.19 26.09 -7.96
N PRO A 44 32.18 26.95 -9.00
CA PRO A 44 31.21 28.01 -9.24
C PRO A 44 30.11 27.63 -10.27
N SER A 45 29.09 28.49 -10.35
CA SER A 45 27.99 28.46 -11.31
C SER A 45 28.48 28.49 -12.76
N SER A 46 28.04 27.54 -13.59
CA SER A 46 27.90 27.76 -15.03
C SER A 46 26.93 26.76 -15.65
N ASN A 47 26.14 27.30 -16.59
CA ASN A 47 25.25 26.65 -17.54
C ASN A 47 24.00 25.97 -16.98
N ARG A 48 22.94 26.80 -16.92
CA ARG A 48 21.54 26.40 -17.08
C ARG A 48 21.40 25.69 -18.42
N ILE A 49 21.69 24.39 -18.44
CA ILE A 49 21.28 23.49 -19.52
C ILE A 49 19.77 23.35 -19.38
N SER A 50 19.06 23.82 -20.39
CA SER A 50 17.62 23.65 -20.55
C SER A 50 17.28 22.18 -20.33
N ARG A 51 16.60 21.89 -19.21
CA ARG A 51 16.13 20.56 -18.86
C ARG A 51 15.14 20.14 -19.95
N PRO A 52 15.35 19.04 -20.67
CA PRO A 52 14.32 18.52 -21.55
C PRO A 52 13.12 18.12 -20.68
N SER A 53 11.97 18.69 -20.99
CA SER A 53 10.67 18.31 -20.43
C SER A 53 10.30 16.93 -20.98
N ILE A 54 10.75 15.87 -20.31
CA ILE A 54 10.33 14.50 -20.61
C ILE A 54 8.96 14.26 -19.93
N PRO A 55 8.06 13.46 -20.51
CA PRO A 55 6.79 13.06 -19.89
C PRO A 55 7.03 12.03 -18.76
N TYR A 56 7.77 12.40 -17.72
CA TYR A 56 8.29 11.51 -16.68
C TYR A 56 7.22 10.85 -15.76
N SER A 57 5.92 11.13 -15.94
CA SER A 57 4.86 10.63 -15.08
C SER A 57 4.50 9.16 -15.33
N LEU A 58 4.39 8.75 -16.60
CA LEU A 58 4.02 7.38 -16.96
C LEU A 58 5.16 6.38 -16.65
N ASP A 59 6.40 6.83 -16.80
CA ASP A 59 7.59 6.02 -16.50
C ASP A 59 7.69 5.68 -15.01
N SER A 60 7.33 6.63 -14.13
CA SER A 60 7.34 6.42 -12.68
C SER A 60 6.33 5.35 -12.26
N PHE A 61 5.11 5.42 -12.80
CA PHE A 61 4.07 4.43 -12.57
C PHE A 61 4.52 3.02 -13.02
N ASN A 62 5.00 2.89 -14.26
CA ASN A 62 5.41 1.60 -14.81
C ASN A 62 6.62 1.02 -14.07
N THR A 63 7.56 1.87 -13.66
CA THR A 63 8.73 1.44 -12.88
C THR A 63 8.33 0.90 -11.52
N PHE A 64 7.43 1.58 -10.79
CA PHE A 64 6.91 1.10 -9.51
C PHE A 64 6.24 -0.28 -9.66
N VAL A 65 5.35 -0.40 -10.65
CA VAL A 65 4.63 -1.65 -10.95
C VAL A 65 5.60 -2.78 -11.27
N THR A 66 6.62 -2.52 -12.09
CA THR A 66 7.61 -3.52 -12.52
C THR A 66 8.42 -4.02 -11.33
N ILE A 67 8.99 -3.12 -10.52
CA ILE A 67 9.78 -3.48 -9.33
C ILE A 67 8.97 -4.36 -8.38
N PHE A 68 7.71 -3.99 -8.12
CA PHE A 68 6.86 -4.76 -7.22
C PHE A 68 6.55 -6.15 -7.78
N LYS A 69 6.21 -6.26 -9.08
CA LYS A 69 5.95 -7.56 -9.71
C LYS A 69 7.19 -8.46 -9.65
N GLU A 70 8.38 -7.92 -9.93
CA GLU A 70 9.65 -8.65 -9.81
C GLU A 70 9.90 -9.12 -8.37
N ALA A 71 9.59 -8.29 -7.37
CA ALA A 71 9.69 -8.67 -5.97
C ALA A 71 8.74 -9.82 -5.61
N VAL A 72 7.49 -9.80 -6.08
CA VAL A 72 6.54 -10.90 -5.86
C VAL A 72 7.05 -12.21 -6.48
N CYS A 73 7.65 -12.15 -7.68
CA CYS A 73 8.21 -13.33 -8.34
C CYS A 73 9.47 -13.88 -7.66
N SER A 74 10.23 -13.05 -6.96
CA SER A 74 11.52 -13.43 -6.35
C SER A 74 11.43 -13.76 -4.86
N SER A 75 10.39 -13.28 -4.16
CA SER A 75 10.20 -13.48 -2.73
C SER A 75 9.16 -14.58 -2.44
N GLN A 76 9.54 -15.61 -1.69
CA GLN A 76 8.63 -16.70 -1.31
C GLN A 76 7.45 -16.19 -0.47
N SER A 77 7.69 -15.25 0.44
CA SER A 77 6.64 -14.70 1.31
C SER A 77 5.62 -13.90 0.50
N LEU A 78 6.08 -13.07 -0.44
CA LEU A 78 5.18 -12.33 -1.32
C LEU A 78 4.45 -13.24 -2.30
N SER A 79 5.13 -14.22 -2.88
CA SER A 79 4.49 -15.19 -3.77
C SER A 79 3.34 -15.92 -3.08
N ARG A 80 3.54 -16.36 -1.82
CA ARG A 80 2.45 -16.96 -1.01
C ARG A 80 1.35 -15.97 -0.65
N LEU A 81 1.71 -14.72 -0.36
CA LEU A 81 0.73 -13.67 -0.04
C LEU A 81 -0.23 -13.42 -1.21
N PHE A 82 0.29 -13.48 -2.44
CA PHE A 82 -0.48 -13.27 -3.66
C PHE A 82 -0.94 -14.58 -4.32
N ASP A 83 -0.87 -15.70 -3.61
CA ASP A 83 -1.29 -17.00 -4.11
C ASP A 83 -2.83 -17.12 -4.05
N PHE A 84 -3.47 -16.62 -5.11
CA PHE A 84 -4.91 -16.69 -5.34
C PHE A 84 -5.19 -17.71 -6.45
N ASP A 85 -5.07 -18.98 -6.12
CA ASP A 85 -5.30 -20.07 -7.06
C ASP A 85 -6.81 -20.23 -7.36
N ASN A 86 -7.24 -19.59 -8.45
CA ASN A 86 -8.58 -19.71 -9.06
C ASN A 86 -9.74 -19.63 -8.05
N ILE A 87 -9.62 -18.73 -7.09
CA ILE A 87 -10.68 -18.51 -6.10
C ILE A 87 -11.94 -18.02 -6.82
N PRO A 88 -13.13 -18.57 -6.53
CA PRO A 88 -14.38 -18.03 -7.06
C PRO A 88 -14.49 -16.53 -6.78
N ALA A 89 -14.85 -15.74 -7.79
CA ALA A 89 -14.92 -14.30 -7.65
C ALA A 89 -15.88 -13.85 -6.52
N THR A 90 -16.94 -14.64 -6.27
CA THR A 90 -17.88 -14.44 -5.17
C THR A 90 -17.19 -14.58 -3.81
N GLU A 91 -16.45 -15.66 -3.59
CA GLU A 91 -15.75 -15.91 -2.33
C GLU A 91 -14.69 -14.82 -2.05
N PHE A 92 -13.92 -14.46 -3.08
CA PHE A 92 -12.92 -13.39 -2.98
C PHE A 92 -13.58 -12.05 -2.61
N SER A 93 -14.68 -11.71 -3.26
CA SER A 93 -15.41 -10.46 -3.04
C SER A 93 -16.07 -10.39 -1.67
N GLU A 94 -16.63 -11.49 -1.18
CA GLU A 94 -17.24 -11.56 0.15
C GLU A 94 -16.20 -11.32 1.25
N LYS A 95 -15.05 -12.01 1.18
CA LYS A 95 -13.95 -11.81 2.12
C LYS A 95 -13.44 -10.37 2.09
N LEU A 96 -13.24 -9.83 0.89
CA LEU A 96 -12.74 -8.47 0.73
C LEU A 96 -13.74 -7.41 1.23
N TYR A 97 -15.04 -7.62 1.00
CA TYR A 97 -16.10 -6.75 1.50
C TYR A 97 -16.07 -6.64 3.02
N GLN A 98 -15.93 -7.77 3.73
CA GLN A 98 -15.89 -7.77 5.20
C GLN A 98 -14.69 -6.98 5.71
N VAL A 99 -13.50 -7.21 5.16
CA VAL A 99 -12.28 -6.51 5.56
C VAL A 99 -12.40 -5.00 5.33
N ILE A 100 -12.91 -4.57 4.18
CA ILE A 100 -13.10 -3.15 3.88
C ILE A 100 -14.15 -2.52 4.80
N LEU A 101 -15.29 -3.18 4.99
CA LEU A 101 -16.36 -2.67 5.84
C LEU A 101 -15.91 -2.52 7.30
N GLU A 102 -15.17 -3.49 7.82
CA GLU A 102 -14.64 -3.44 9.18
C GLU A 102 -13.59 -2.35 9.36
N ALA A 103 -12.71 -2.15 8.38
CA ALA A 103 -11.76 -1.05 8.38
C ALA A 103 -12.48 0.32 8.38
N LEU A 104 -13.48 0.51 7.52
CA LEU A 104 -14.24 1.77 7.44
C LEU A 104 -15.06 2.05 8.71
N LYS A 105 -15.64 1.01 9.33
CA LYS A 105 -16.30 1.10 10.65
C LYS A 105 -15.35 1.60 11.72
N THR A 106 -14.16 1.01 11.77
CA THR A 106 -13.13 1.36 12.75
C THR A 106 -12.66 2.81 12.59
N LEU A 107 -12.68 3.33 11.37
CA LEU A 107 -12.34 4.72 11.05
C LEU A 107 -13.49 5.71 11.25
N GLY A 108 -14.71 5.24 11.53
CA GLY A 108 -15.89 6.08 11.70
C GLY A 108 -16.39 6.72 10.40
N ALA A 109 -16.19 6.06 9.25
CA ALA A 109 -16.65 6.59 7.96
C ALA A 109 -18.18 6.48 7.81
N GLU A 110 -18.83 7.57 7.42
CA GLU A 110 -20.30 7.63 7.30
C GLU A 110 -20.85 6.71 6.18
N ASP A 111 -20.17 6.62 5.04
CA ASP A 111 -20.59 5.86 3.85
C ASP A 111 -19.97 4.47 3.71
N GLN A 112 -19.62 3.84 4.85
CA GLN A 112 -18.87 2.58 4.89
C GLN A 112 -19.47 1.44 4.04
N ILE A 113 -20.80 1.26 4.06
CA ILE A 113 -21.48 0.17 3.33
C ILE A 113 -21.40 0.43 1.83
N TYR A 114 -21.63 1.68 1.43
CA TYR A 114 -21.58 2.08 0.02
C TYR A 114 -20.18 1.90 -0.54
N ALA A 115 -19.14 2.39 0.16
CA ALA A 115 -17.76 2.28 -0.27
C ALA A 115 -17.29 0.81 -0.35
N ALA A 116 -17.59 -0.02 0.66
CA ALA A 116 -17.26 -1.44 0.64
C ALA A 116 -17.93 -2.16 -0.54
N THR A 117 -19.21 -1.86 -0.80
CA THR A 117 -19.95 -2.43 -1.95
C THR A 117 -19.30 -2.02 -3.27
N LYS A 118 -18.97 -0.74 -3.44
CA LYS A 118 -18.37 -0.23 -4.67
C LYS A 118 -16.97 -0.77 -4.94
N ALA A 119 -16.22 -1.11 -3.90
CA ALA A 119 -14.91 -1.71 -4.03
C ALA A 119 -14.97 -3.13 -4.61
N VAL A 120 -15.99 -3.92 -4.28
CA VAL A 120 -16.06 -5.36 -4.65
C VAL A 120 -17.05 -5.67 -5.77
N GLU A 121 -18.06 -4.82 -6.01
CA GLU A 121 -19.08 -4.99 -7.04
C GLU A 121 -18.49 -5.27 -8.45
N PRO A 122 -17.41 -4.61 -8.90
CA PRO A 122 -16.81 -4.90 -10.20
C PRO A 122 -16.21 -6.29 -10.30
N ILE A 123 -15.84 -6.92 -9.18
CA ILE A 123 -15.23 -8.24 -9.16
C ILE A 123 -16.29 -9.30 -9.48
N THR A 124 -17.38 -9.32 -8.70
CA THR A 124 -18.47 -10.29 -8.88
C THR A 124 -19.22 -10.14 -10.20
N LYS A 125 -19.26 -8.92 -10.76
CA LYS A 125 -19.95 -8.65 -12.02
C LYS A 125 -19.18 -9.08 -13.27
N ASN A 126 -17.85 -9.06 -13.22
CA ASN A 126 -17.04 -9.17 -14.43
C ASN A 126 -16.14 -10.41 -14.46
N PHE A 127 -15.94 -11.09 -13.34
CA PHE A 127 -15.04 -12.24 -13.24
C PHE A 127 -15.76 -13.46 -12.69
N TYR A 128 -15.46 -14.64 -13.24
CA TYR A 128 -15.92 -15.93 -12.71
C TYR A 128 -14.99 -16.42 -11.60
N SER A 129 -13.69 -16.30 -11.81
CA SER A 129 -12.63 -16.60 -10.86
C SER A 129 -11.55 -15.54 -10.93
N VAL A 130 -10.80 -15.41 -9.84
CA VAL A 130 -9.63 -14.52 -9.76
C VAL A 130 -8.35 -15.36 -9.76
N SER A 131 -7.35 -14.91 -10.51
CA SER A 131 -6.01 -15.50 -10.53
C SER A 131 -5.01 -14.62 -9.81
N SER A 132 -3.94 -15.24 -9.30
CA SER A 132 -2.80 -14.56 -8.67
C SER A 132 -2.27 -13.41 -9.52
N GLU A 133 -2.05 -13.63 -10.82
CA GLU A 133 -1.53 -12.60 -11.72
C GLU A 133 -2.46 -11.39 -11.84
N LEU A 134 -3.77 -11.62 -11.96
CA LEU A 134 -4.76 -10.55 -12.05
C LEU A 134 -4.79 -9.73 -10.76
N VAL A 135 -4.81 -10.40 -9.60
CA VAL A 135 -4.82 -9.73 -8.29
C VAL A 135 -3.56 -8.91 -8.11
N ILE A 136 -2.37 -9.45 -8.40
CA ILE A 136 -1.09 -8.72 -8.32
C ILE A 136 -1.15 -7.47 -9.20
N GLN A 137 -1.59 -7.61 -10.45
CA GLN A 137 -1.62 -6.52 -11.41
C GLN A 137 -2.58 -5.40 -10.97
N ILE A 138 -3.79 -5.74 -10.53
CA ILE A 138 -4.78 -4.75 -10.09
C ILE A 138 -4.30 -4.07 -8.81
N TYR A 139 -3.84 -4.86 -7.83
CA TYR A 139 -3.41 -4.35 -6.54
C TYR A 139 -2.23 -3.37 -6.68
N VAL A 140 -1.19 -3.73 -7.43
CA VAL A 140 -0.04 -2.83 -7.62
C VAL A 140 -0.37 -1.58 -8.43
N LYS A 141 -1.24 -1.71 -9.45
CA LYS A 141 -1.70 -0.55 -10.24
C LYS A 141 -2.49 0.42 -9.38
N PHE A 142 -3.37 -0.10 -8.54
CA PHE A 142 -4.11 0.67 -7.55
C PHE A 142 -3.15 1.46 -6.65
N VAL A 143 -2.16 0.80 -6.04
CA VAL A 143 -1.20 1.46 -5.15
C VAL A 143 -0.39 2.53 -5.88
N ALA A 144 0.17 2.18 -7.06
CA ALA A 144 0.96 3.12 -7.85
C ALA A 144 0.12 4.33 -8.28
N LYS A 145 -1.15 4.12 -8.64
CA LYS A 145 -2.08 5.18 -9.03
C LYS A 145 -2.41 6.07 -7.85
N TYR A 146 -2.73 5.51 -6.69
CA TYR A 146 -2.99 6.27 -5.48
C TYR A 146 -1.78 7.14 -5.12
N LEU A 147 -0.57 6.57 -5.10
CA LEU A 147 0.64 7.35 -4.82
C LEU A 147 0.90 8.43 -5.87
N PHE A 148 0.57 8.17 -7.13
CA PHE A 148 0.69 9.15 -8.20
C PHE A 148 -0.34 10.28 -8.08
N THR A 149 -1.61 9.98 -7.81
CA THR A 149 -2.68 10.99 -7.68
C THR A 149 -2.52 11.88 -6.47
N GLN A 150 -1.84 11.39 -5.43
CA GLN A 150 -1.48 12.18 -4.25
C GLN A 150 -0.15 12.94 -4.39
N ASP A 151 0.46 12.97 -5.59
CA ASP A 151 1.76 13.60 -5.88
C ASP A 151 2.94 13.04 -5.05
N ILE A 152 2.82 11.81 -4.55
CA ILE A 152 3.84 11.14 -3.74
C ILE A 152 4.81 10.38 -4.64
N LEU A 153 4.29 9.69 -5.65
CA LEU A 153 5.10 8.94 -6.61
C LEU A 153 5.65 9.90 -7.66
N THR A 154 6.94 10.19 -7.56
CA THR A 154 7.67 11.11 -8.44
C THR A 154 8.83 10.40 -9.12
N PRO A 155 9.33 10.91 -10.26
CA PRO A 155 10.50 10.33 -10.94
C PRO A 155 11.76 10.21 -10.06
N TYR A 156 11.85 11.00 -8.99
CA TYR A 156 13.01 11.04 -8.10
C TYR A 156 12.96 10.01 -6.97
N ASN A 157 11.78 9.54 -6.59
CA ASN A 157 11.59 8.67 -5.44
C ASN A 157 10.94 7.31 -5.79
N THR A 158 10.50 7.10 -7.03
CA THR A 158 9.83 5.87 -7.49
C THR A 158 10.51 4.58 -7.03
N ILE A 159 11.82 4.45 -7.26
CA ILE A 159 12.56 3.23 -6.90
C ILE A 159 12.59 3.05 -5.38
N GLN A 160 12.87 4.11 -4.62
CA GLN A 160 12.90 4.04 -3.16
C GLN A 160 11.53 3.71 -2.57
N LEU A 161 10.46 4.33 -3.09
CA LEU A 161 9.09 4.06 -2.65
C LEU A 161 8.65 2.63 -2.99
N ALA A 162 8.96 2.14 -4.19
CA ALA A 162 8.65 0.77 -4.58
C ALA A 162 9.34 -0.23 -3.64
N LEU A 163 10.63 -0.05 -3.37
CA LEU A 163 11.37 -0.93 -2.45
C LEU A 163 10.89 -0.82 -1.01
N ALA A 164 10.55 0.39 -0.53
CA ALA A 164 9.97 0.57 0.80
C ALA A 164 8.62 -0.15 0.92
N TYR A 165 7.79 -0.04 -0.12
CA TYR A 165 6.51 -0.73 -0.17
C TYR A 165 6.67 -2.25 -0.20
N VAL A 166 7.58 -2.78 -1.03
CA VAL A 166 7.91 -4.21 -1.08
C VAL A 166 8.31 -4.73 0.29
N ARG A 167 9.22 -4.04 1.00
CA ARG A 167 9.68 -4.46 2.34
C ARG A 167 8.55 -4.50 3.34
N GLU A 168 7.65 -3.53 3.28
CA GLU A 168 6.50 -3.47 4.18
C GLU A 168 5.49 -4.59 3.90
N MET A 169 5.27 -4.91 2.62
CA MET A 169 4.44 -6.04 2.21
C MET A 169 5.07 -7.38 2.62
N GLU A 170 6.39 -7.54 2.50
CA GLU A 170 7.11 -8.72 2.97
C GLU A 170 6.97 -8.90 4.47
N ARG A 171 7.18 -7.82 5.23
CA ARG A 171 6.99 -7.81 6.68
C ARG A 171 5.57 -8.24 7.05
N SER A 172 4.57 -7.69 6.36
CA SER A 172 3.17 -8.04 6.57
C SER A 172 2.89 -9.52 6.24
N ALA A 173 3.42 -10.03 5.12
CA ALA A 173 3.29 -11.44 4.75
C ALA A 173 3.83 -12.41 5.81
N MET A 174 4.83 -11.99 6.60
CA MET A 174 5.42 -12.80 7.66
C MET A 174 4.70 -12.67 9.01
N CYS A 175 4.00 -11.56 9.26
CA CYS A 175 3.37 -11.28 10.55
C CYS A 175 1.92 -11.76 10.65
N TYR A 176 1.23 -11.96 9.53
CA TYR A 176 -0.20 -12.26 9.48
C TYR A 176 -0.45 -13.63 8.86
N GLN A 177 -1.42 -14.38 9.42
CA GLN A 177 -1.80 -15.70 8.93
C GLN A 177 -2.80 -15.62 7.76
N SER A 178 -3.67 -14.61 7.78
CA SER A 178 -4.65 -14.36 6.74
C SER A 178 -4.05 -13.52 5.61
N GLN A 179 -4.24 -13.95 4.35
CA GLN A 179 -3.79 -13.22 3.17
C GLN A 179 -4.42 -11.82 3.09
N GLN A 180 -5.72 -11.70 3.37
CA GLN A 180 -6.43 -10.43 3.29
C GLN A 180 -5.99 -9.45 4.39
N GLU A 181 -5.71 -9.96 5.58
CA GLU A 181 -5.14 -9.15 6.67
C GLU A 181 -3.72 -8.71 6.33
N ALA A 182 -2.89 -9.61 5.83
CA ALA A 182 -1.52 -9.28 5.40
C ALA A 182 -1.52 -8.20 4.29
N LEU A 183 -2.39 -8.31 3.29
CA LEU A 183 -2.52 -7.32 2.22
C LEU A 183 -2.97 -5.96 2.73
N SER A 184 -4.01 -5.93 3.58
CA SER A 184 -4.53 -4.68 4.12
C SER A 184 -3.52 -4.02 5.07
N ALA A 185 -2.94 -4.79 6.00
CA ALA A 185 -1.95 -4.28 6.94
C ALA A 185 -0.70 -3.75 6.23
N GLY A 186 -0.18 -4.44 5.20
CA GLY A 186 1.01 -3.99 4.47
C GLY A 186 0.78 -2.63 3.79
N PHE A 187 -0.39 -2.44 3.18
CA PHE A 187 -0.77 -1.16 2.59
C PHE A 187 -0.93 -0.05 3.63
N VAL A 188 -1.73 -0.29 4.68
CA VAL A 188 -2.02 0.74 5.68
C VAL A 188 -0.76 1.10 6.47
N ASN A 189 0.08 0.12 6.83
CA ASN A 189 1.34 0.37 7.53
C ASN A 189 2.31 1.20 6.66
N PHE A 190 2.40 0.90 5.36
CA PHE A 190 3.20 1.70 4.43
C PHE A 190 2.73 3.16 4.38
N LEU A 191 1.42 3.38 4.18
CA LEU A 191 0.87 4.74 4.17
C LEU A 191 1.05 5.46 5.52
N THR A 192 0.86 4.75 6.62
CA THR A 192 1.03 5.29 7.97
C THR A 192 2.48 5.69 8.23
N SER A 193 3.44 4.83 7.88
CA SER A 193 4.88 5.10 8.01
C SER A 193 5.34 6.30 7.18
N SER A 194 4.64 6.56 6.07
CA SER A 194 4.87 7.69 5.18
C SER A 194 4.09 8.96 5.58
N GLY A 195 3.24 8.89 6.62
CA GLY A 195 2.42 10.01 7.08
C GLY A 195 1.26 10.37 6.14
N LEU A 196 0.80 9.42 5.32
CA LEU A 196 -0.15 9.63 4.22
C LEU A 196 -1.58 9.19 4.54
N PHE A 197 -1.77 8.39 5.59
CA PHE A 197 -3.05 7.78 5.87
C PHE A 197 -3.97 8.71 6.68
N THR A 198 -5.10 9.08 6.09
CA THR A 198 -6.19 9.84 6.73
C THR A 198 -7.53 9.11 6.58
N VAL A 199 -8.53 9.45 7.39
CA VAL A 199 -9.89 8.89 7.24
C VAL A 199 -10.46 9.16 5.84
N ASP A 200 -10.29 10.40 5.34
CA ASP A 200 -10.73 10.79 4.00
C ASP A 200 -10.02 9.97 2.90
N SER A 201 -8.76 9.59 3.12
CA SER A 201 -8.01 8.75 2.19
C SER A 201 -8.54 7.32 2.11
N ALA A 202 -9.14 6.79 3.19
CA ALA A 202 -9.63 5.42 3.22
C ALA A 202 -10.84 5.22 2.28
N LEU A 203 -11.76 6.19 2.24
CA LEU A 203 -12.90 6.16 1.31
C LEU A 203 -12.44 6.25 -0.15
N MET A 204 -11.52 7.19 -0.45
CA MET A 204 -10.95 7.32 -1.79
C MET A 204 -10.25 6.03 -2.24
N VAL A 205 -9.45 5.43 -1.35
CA VAL A 205 -8.76 4.16 -1.59
C VAL A 205 -9.74 3.05 -2.00
N CYS A 206 -10.87 2.91 -1.30
CA CYS A 206 -11.86 1.87 -1.60
C CYS A 206 -12.48 2.07 -2.99
N LEU A 207 -12.82 3.31 -3.33
CA LEU A 207 -13.43 3.64 -4.62
C LEU A 207 -12.44 3.48 -5.78
N GLU A 208 -11.19 3.92 -5.60
CA GLU A 208 -10.12 3.74 -6.59
C GLU A 208 -9.81 2.26 -6.82
N TYR A 209 -9.76 1.46 -5.75
CA TYR A 209 -9.54 0.02 -5.84
C TYR A 209 -10.63 -0.67 -6.67
N GLY A 210 -11.91 -0.38 -6.40
CA GLY A 210 -13.02 -0.89 -7.23
C GLY A 210 -12.93 -0.44 -8.68
N ASN A 211 -12.50 0.81 -8.93
CA ASN A 211 -12.33 1.30 -10.28
C ASN A 211 -11.23 0.55 -11.05
N GLU A 212 -10.13 0.14 -10.41
CA GLU A 212 -9.10 -0.66 -11.08
C GLU A 212 -9.60 -2.05 -11.49
N TRP A 213 -10.45 -2.69 -10.68
CA TRP A 213 -11.14 -3.92 -11.06
C TRP A 213 -12.06 -3.73 -12.26
N LYS A 214 -12.80 -2.62 -12.30
CA LYS A 214 -13.66 -2.26 -13.43
C LYS A 214 -12.85 -2.03 -14.71
N LEU A 215 -11.72 -1.33 -14.62
CA LEU A 215 -10.83 -1.09 -15.76
C LEU A 215 -10.19 -2.39 -16.25
N ALA A 216 -9.79 -3.27 -15.34
CA ALA A 216 -9.24 -4.58 -15.70
C ALA A 216 -10.27 -5.43 -16.48
N ALA A 217 -11.54 -5.42 -16.04
CA ALA A 217 -12.62 -6.11 -16.75
C ALA A 217 -12.81 -5.61 -18.18
N GLN A 218 -12.73 -4.28 -18.39
CA GLN A 218 -12.87 -3.66 -19.71
C GLN A 218 -11.71 -3.99 -20.65
N ALA A 219 -10.51 -4.20 -20.11
CA ALA A 219 -9.33 -4.57 -20.89
C ALA A 219 -9.31 -6.06 -21.31
N TRP A 220 -10.19 -6.88 -20.73
CA TRP A 220 -10.28 -8.33 -20.98
C TRP A 220 -11.42 -8.74 -21.94
N GLN A 221 -12.23 -7.77 -22.40
CA GLN A 221 -13.30 -7.95 -23.37
C GLN A 221 -12.82 -7.53 -24.78
#